data_AF-A0A7C7P265-F1
#
_entry.id   AF-A0A7C7P265-F1
#
_cell.length_a   1.000
_cell.length_b   1.000
_cell.length_c   1.000
_cell.angle_alpha   90.00
_cell.angle_beta   90.00
_cell.angle_gamma   90.00
#
_symmetry.space_group_name_H-M   'P 1'
#
loop_
_entity.id
_entity.type
_entity.pdbx_description
1 polymer ?
#
loop_
_entity_poly.entity_id
_entity_poly.type
_entity_poly.pdbx_seq_one_letter_code
_entity_poly.pdbx_strand_id
1 'polypeptide(L)'
;PVIDGCPINDDPFHPICHECLSKTSVEGDDLQISWLNRDERFVEKLATPDVAVSDLIGEIDPIKIAEGRHLADLSAIHFGMIPRAHRSIFCINELPDLSERIQVSLFNLLQERDIQIKGYRIRLPLDVHIVATANPEDYTNRGRIITPLKDRYGAQIRTHYPKTVSEEMDIAIRESSSPSEIGESVKVPKFMQDIVGNITHLARRNPEINQRSGVSLRLTIANYEVMVAQAYRRGARNGTLSAPRISDLPYLLPTTIGKLEFETVEDDREVPIITSIIDRAVANTYAGLSETDVFEKLINVFDEEGYTLDTGENIEDRNYLQLVDKVPGLREELAKISGTAEIACVISALEFVLEGLHLTKRLNKIQKDGQNSYSNL
;
A
#
# COMPACT_ATOMS: atom_id res chain seq x y z
N PRO A 1 6.49 33.36 4.25
CA PRO A 1 7.77 34.11 4.22
C PRO A 1 8.79 33.56 5.21
N VAL A 2 10.03 33.36 4.76
CA VAL A 2 11.22 33.01 5.55
C VAL A 2 12.31 34.03 5.21
N ILE A 3 13.29 34.23 6.09
CA ILE A 3 14.46 35.07 5.76
C ILE A 3 15.28 34.40 4.66
N ASP A 4 15.64 35.16 3.63
CA ASP A 4 16.38 34.62 2.49
C ASP A 4 17.79 34.12 2.90
N GLY A 5 18.17 32.95 2.38
CA GLY A 5 19.42 32.27 2.75
C GLY A 5 19.49 31.72 4.18
N CYS A 6 18.40 31.76 4.95
CA CYS A 6 18.38 31.20 6.31
C CYS A 6 18.46 29.66 6.29
N PRO A 7 19.38 29.04 7.06
CA PRO A 7 19.53 27.58 7.09
C PRO A 7 18.37 26.86 7.79
N ILE A 8 17.55 27.57 8.57
CA ILE A 8 16.46 27.00 9.37
C ILE A 8 15.12 27.71 9.13
N ASN A 9 14.91 28.34 7.98
CA ASN A 9 13.61 28.90 7.61
C ASN A 9 13.04 29.93 8.63
N ASP A 10 13.91 30.76 9.22
CA ASP A 10 13.55 31.72 10.25
C ASP A 10 12.39 32.64 9.84
N ASP A 11 11.54 32.95 10.81
CA ASP A 11 10.52 33.99 10.68
C ASP A 11 11.19 35.37 10.59
N PRO A 12 10.91 36.18 9.55
CA PRO A 12 11.40 37.55 9.45
C PRO A 12 11.12 38.42 10.69
N PHE A 13 10.03 38.13 11.43
CA PHE A 13 9.66 38.87 12.63
C PHE A 13 10.22 38.29 13.92
N HIS A 14 10.58 37.00 13.93
CA HIS A 14 11.05 36.29 15.11
C HIS A 14 12.21 35.35 14.76
N PRO A 15 13.35 35.88 14.25
CA PRO A 15 14.48 35.05 13.86
C PRO A 15 15.10 34.33 15.05
N ILE A 16 15.47 33.07 14.86
CA ILE A 16 16.11 32.25 15.89
C ILE A 16 17.62 32.24 15.69
N CYS A 17 18.10 32.03 14.46
CA CYS A 17 19.53 31.86 14.24
C CYS A 17 20.29 33.19 14.32
N HIS A 18 21.53 33.15 14.79
CA HIS A 18 22.36 34.34 15.00
C HIS A 18 22.51 35.19 13.73
N GLU A 19 22.71 34.56 12.58
CA GLU A 19 22.88 35.26 11.31
C GLU A 19 21.63 36.06 10.94
N CYS A 20 20.45 35.47 11.12
CA CYS A 20 19.19 36.13 10.86
C CYS A 20 18.90 37.24 11.86
N LEU A 21 19.17 37.03 13.16
CA LEU A 21 19.08 38.09 14.18
C LEU A 21 19.94 39.30 13.81
N SER A 22 21.17 39.05 13.34
CA SER A 22 22.09 40.10 12.90
C SER A 22 21.57 40.82 11.65
N LYS A 23 21.16 40.07 10.62
CA LYS A 23 20.61 40.62 9.37
C LYS A 23 19.38 41.47 9.64
N THR A 24 18.41 40.97 10.41
CA THR A 24 17.19 41.71 10.77
C THR A 24 17.52 43.01 11.52
N SER A 25 18.52 43.02 12.40
CA SER A 25 18.92 44.24 13.12
C SER A 25 19.57 45.31 12.23
N VAL A 26 20.19 44.91 11.12
CA VAL A 26 20.92 45.81 10.20
C VAL A 26 20.02 46.26 9.05
N GLU A 27 19.29 45.32 8.44
CA GLU A 27 18.51 45.54 7.21
C GLU A 27 17.09 46.03 7.51
N GLY A 28 16.53 45.72 8.69
CA GLY A 28 15.20 46.20 9.09
C GLY A 28 14.12 45.86 8.05
N ASP A 29 13.46 46.88 7.52
CA ASP A 29 12.39 46.73 6.52
C ASP A 29 12.89 46.31 5.13
N ASP A 30 14.20 46.45 4.85
CA ASP A 30 14.82 46.04 3.59
C ASP A 30 15.25 44.56 3.60
N LEU A 31 14.98 43.83 4.70
CA LEU A 31 15.35 42.42 4.87
C LEU A 31 14.75 41.55 3.76
N GLN A 32 15.62 40.86 3.03
CA GLN A 32 15.20 39.97 1.96
C GLN A 32 14.47 38.74 2.52
N ILE A 33 13.30 38.46 1.95
CA ILE A 33 12.48 37.30 2.30
C ILE A 33 12.23 36.41 1.09
N SER A 34 12.06 35.13 1.38
CA SER A 34 11.69 34.09 0.42
C SER A 34 10.42 33.36 0.86
N TRP A 35 9.82 32.60 -0.05
CA TRP A 35 8.61 31.81 0.23
C TRP A 35 8.92 30.33 0.17
N LEU A 36 8.86 29.66 1.33
CA LEU A 36 9.05 28.21 1.42
C LEU A 36 7.90 27.47 0.71
N ASN A 37 8.24 26.66 -0.30
CA ASN A 37 7.27 25.91 -1.10
C ASN A 37 6.63 24.79 -0.30
N ARG A 38 5.44 24.35 -0.71
CA ARG A 38 4.71 23.28 -0.02
C ARG A 38 5.50 21.96 0.04
N ASP A 39 6.27 21.66 -1.02
CA ASP A 39 7.02 20.41 -1.13
C ASP A 39 8.25 20.40 -0.21
N GLU A 40 8.70 21.59 0.23
CA GLU A 40 9.81 21.76 1.18
C GLU A 40 9.32 21.77 2.64
N ARG A 41 7.99 21.80 2.87
CA ARG A 41 7.36 21.82 4.20
C ARG A 41 7.06 20.44 4.76
N PHE A 42 7.47 19.39 4.06
CA PHE A 42 7.35 18.02 4.50
C PHE A 42 8.74 17.41 4.54
N VAL A 43 9.19 17.03 5.73
CA VAL A 43 10.46 16.36 5.93
C VAL A 43 10.18 15.04 6.62
N GLU A 44 10.71 13.96 6.07
CA GLU A 44 10.52 12.62 6.60
C GLU A 44 11.88 11.98 6.90
N LYS A 45 11.96 11.27 8.02
CA LYS A 45 13.11 10.46 8.39
C LYS A 45 12.64 9.11 8.88
N LEU A 46 13.10 8.05 8.22
CA LEU A 46 13.05 6.71 8.77
C LEU A 46 14.02 6.62 9.95
N ALA A 47 13.50 6.28 11.12
CA ALA A 47 14.30 5.97 12.28
C ALA A 47 15.05 4.67 12.02
N THR A 48 16.35 4.71 12.27
CA THR A 48 17.19 3.53 12.28
C THR A 48 18.11 3.59 13.50
N PRO A 49 18.56 2.44 14.04
CA PRO A 49 19.35 2.42 15.27
C PRO A 49 20.68 3.18 15.19
N ASP A 50 21.19 3.39 13.99
CA ASP A 50 22.45 4.07 13.66
C ASP A 50 22.33 5.59 13.50
N VAL A 51 21.11 6.16 13.48
CA VAL A 51 20.91 7.62 13.43
C VAL A 51 21.59 8.27 14.62
N ALA A 52 22.38 9.32 14.38
CA ALA A 52 23.00 10.09 15.44
C ALA A 52 22.12 11.26 15.88
N VAL A 53 22.29 11.71 17.13
CA VAL A 53 21.64 12.94 17.62
C VAL A 53 22.05 14.14 16.74
N SER A 54 23.28 14.16 16.24
CA SER A 54 23.80 15.20 15.34
C SER A 54 23.02 15.29 14.02
N ASP A 55 22.52 14.17 13.49
CA ASP A 55 21.79 14.16 12.22
C ASP A 55 20.42 14.84 12.37
N LEU A 56 19.73 14.55 13.48
CA LEU A 56 18.39 15.08 13.73
C LEU A 56 18.42 16.50 14.28
N ILE A 57 19.31 16.77 15.23
CA ILE A 57 19.33 18.01 15.98
C ILE A 57 20.44 18.95 15.50
N GLY A 58 21.62 18.40 15.24
CA GLY A 58 22.81 19.17 14.89
C GLY A 58 23.95 18.98 15.87
N GLU A 59 25.10 19.55 15.52
CA GLU A 59 26.30 19.50 16.34
C GLU A 59 27.05 20.83 16.35
N ILE A 60 27.92 20.99 17.34
CA ILE A 60 28.83 22.15 17.41
C ILE A 60 30.00 21.90 16.47
N ASP A 61 30.19 22.82 15.54
CA ASP A 61 31.30 22.89 14.58
C ASP A 61 32.60 23.30 15.30
N PRO A 62 33.59 22.39 15.42
CA PRO A 62 34.84 22.68 16.13
C PRO A 62 35.67 23.80 15.48
N ILE A 63 35.56 23.98 14.17
CA ILE A 63 36.33 24.99 13.42
C ILE A 63 35.85 26.39 13.81
N LYS A 64 34.52 26.57 13.83
CA LYS A 64 33.89 27.83 14.26
C LYS A 64 34.19 28.20 15.71
N ILE A 65 34.38 27.22 16.58
CA ILE A 65 34.84 27.44 17.96
C ILE A 65 36.30 27.88 17.99
N ALA A 66 37.17 27.27 17.16
CA ALA A 66 38.57 27.65 17.06
C ALA A 66 38.77 29.08 16.53
N GLU A 67 37.81 29.61 15.76
CA GLU A 67 37.75 31.00 15.28
C GLU A 67 37.28 32.00 16.36
N GLY A 68 37.06 31.56 17.60
CA GLY A 68 36.76 32.41 18.75
C GLY A 68 35.28 32.56 19.09
N ARG A 69 34.39 31.77 18.48
CA ARG A 69 32.95 31.79 18.81
C ARG A 69 32.68 31.03 20.10
N HIS A 70 31.73 31.51 20.89
CA HIS A 70 31.32 30.85 22.13
C HIS A 70 30.59 29.53 21.86
N LEU A 71 30.84 28.52 22.70
CA LEU A 71 30.22 27.19 22.61
C LEU A 71 28.68 27.18 22.75
N ALA A 72 28.11 28.23 23.34
CA ALA A 72 26.67 28.42 23.48
C ALA A 72 26.05 29.26 22.34
N ASP A 73 26.85 29.75 21.40
CA ASP A 73 26.37 30.56 20.29
C ASP A 73 25.81 29.67 19.17
N LEU A 74 24.58 29.96 18.74
CA LEU A 74 23.91 29.33 17.60
C LEU A 74 24.76 29.41 16.32
N SER A 75 25.63 30.41 16.23
CA SER A 75 26.50 30.61 15.08
C SER A 75 27.57 29.50 14.94
N ALA A 76 27.87 28.76 16.00
CA ALA A 76 28.79 27.62 16.01
C ALA A 76 28.12 26.26 15.72
N ILE A 77 26.82 26.25 15.41
CA ILE A 77 26.06 25.01 15.20
C ILE A 77 25.96 24.68 13.72
N HIS A 78 26.15 23.41 13.38
CA HIS A 78 25.65 22.81 12.16
C HIS A 78 24.28 22.19 12.45
N PHE A 79 23.22 22.78 11.90
CA PHE A 79 21.85 22.34 12.18
C PHE A 79 21.53 21.00 11.51
N GLY A 80 20.92 20.09 12.29
CA GLY A 80 20.38 18.83 11.81
C GLY A 80 19.03 19.00 11.11
N MET A 81 18.37 17.89 10.82
CA MET A 81 17.13 17.87 10.04
C MET A 81 15.95 18.58 10.71
N ILE A 82 15.80 18.47 12.04
CA ILE A 82 14.64 19.02 12.75
C ILE A 82 14.67 20.56 12.80
N PRO A 83 15.79 21.22 13.15
CA PRO A 83 15.86 22.68 13.04
C PRO A 83 15.65 23.17 11.60
N ARG A 84 16.15 22.44 10.60
CA ARG A 84 15.92 22.78 9.19
C ARG A 84 14.45 22.65 8.78
N ALA A 85 13.69 21.78 9.45
CA ALA A 85 12.25 21.64 9.29
C ALA A 85 11.43 22.66 10.10
N HIS A 86 12.03 23.72 10.64
CA HIS A 86 11.29 24.80 11.27
C HIS A 86 10.20 25.33 10.30
N ARG A 87 8.99 25.52 10.85
CA ARG A 87 7.74 25.93 10.22
C ARG A 87 7.23 24.95 9.17
N SER A 88 7.52 23.67 9.40
CA SER A 88 7.20 22.52 8.55
C SER A 88 6.68 21.33 9.37
N ILE A 89 6.25 20.28 8.68
CA ILE A 89 5.87 18.99 9.26
C ILE A 89 7.10 18.07 9.23
N PHE A 90 7.45 17.51 10.38
CA PHE A 90 8.55 16.55 10.50
C PHE A 90 7.99 15.17 10.87
N CYS A 91 8.11 14.22 9.95
CA CYS A 91 7.65 12.85 10.12
C CYS A 91 8.81 11.93 10.53
N ILE A 92 8.63 11.21 11.64
CA ILE A 92 9.55 10.15 12.09
C ILE A 92 8.85 8.81 11.89
N ASN A 93 9.33 8.03 10.92
CA ASN A 93 8.83 6.66 10.76
C ASN A 93 9.57 5.73 11.71
N GLU A 94 8.84 4.82 12.35
CA GLU A 94 9.38 3.83 13.29
C GLU A 94 10.12 4.46 14.48
N LEU A 95 9.48 5.44 15.14
CA LEU A 95 10.04 6.13 16.32
C LEU A 95 10.70 5.18 17.37
N PRO A 96 10.18 3.97 17.64
CA PRO A 96 10.83 3.02 18.54
C PRO A 96 12.25 2.59 18.15
N ASP A 97 12.61 2.67 16.87
CA ASP A 97 13.95 2.31 16.39
C ASP A 97 15.01 3.35 16.78
N LEU A 98 14.60 4.56 17.17
CA LEU A 98 15.54 5.55 17.72
C LEU A 98 16.06 5.13 19.09
N SER A 99 17.35 5.39 19.32
CA SER A 99 17.94 5.18 20.65
C SER A 99 17.28 6.06 21.73
N GLU A 100 17.29 5.60 22.99
CA GLU A 100 16.73 6.34 24.13
C GLU A 100 17.31 7.76 24.25
N ARG A 101 18.60 7.92 23.96
CA ARG A 101 19.28 9.23 23.98
C ARG A 101 18.66 10.23 23.00
N ILE A 102 18.31 9.77 21.80
CA ILE A 102 17.66 10.62 20.79
C ILE A 102 16.25 10.98 21.26
N GLN A 103 15.52 10.02 21.82
CA GLN A 103 14.18 10.27 22.34
C GLN A 103 14.14 11.27 23.49
N VAL A 104 15.12 11.22 24.41
CA VAL A 104 15.28 12.25 25.45
C VAL A 104 15.58 13.62 24.83
N SER A 105 16.39 13.66 23.78
CA SER A 105 16.69 14.92 23.06
C SER A 105 15.45 15.50 22.38
N LEU A 106 14.62 14.65 21.75
CA LEU A 106 13.32 15.03 21.18
C LEU A 106 12.36 15.53 22.26
N PHE A 107 12.31 14.86 23.41
CA PHE A 107 11.49 15.29 24.55
C PHE A 107 11.87 16.69 25.02
N ASN A 108 13.17 16.96 25.21
CA ASN A 108 13.65 18.28 25.62
C ASN A 108 13.32 19.35 24.59
N LEU A 109 13.48 19.04 23.30
CA LEU A 109 13.11 19.95 22.22
C LEU A 109 11.62 20.31 22.25
N LEU A 110 10.75 19.30 22.40
CA LEU A 110 9.30 19.48 22.45
C LEU A 110 8.83 20.21 23.71
N GLN A 111 9.48 19.96 24.85
CA GLN A 111 9.04 20.45 26.15
C GLN A 111 9.65 21.81 26.52
N GLU A 112 10.98 21.89 26.51
CA GLU A 112 11.73 23.05 27.00
C GLU A 112 12.13 24.00 25.86
N ARG A 113 11.90 23.60 24.60
CA ARG A 113 12.32 24.34 23.41
C ARG A 113 13.83 24.59 23.39
N ASP A 114 14.57 23.60 23.85
CA ASP A 114 16.03 23.60 23.85
C ASP A 114 16.60 22.23 23.59
N ILE A 115 17.90 22.22 23.32
CA ILE A 115 18.68 21.03 23.03
C ILE A 115 19.98 21.06 23.82
N GLN A 116 20.51 19.88 24.12
CA GLN A 116 21.82 19.74 24.75
C GLN A 116 22.83 19.17 23.76
N ILE A 117 23.82 19.98 23.38
CA ILE A 117 24.93 19.53 22.51
C ILE A 117 26.23 19.59 23.31
N LYS A 118 26.92 18.45 23.46
CA LYS A 118 28.19 18.33 24.19
C LYS A 118 28.19 19.00 25.59
N GLY A 119 27.05 18.95 26.28
CA GLY A 119 26.87 19.51 27.63
C GLY A 119 26.28 20.93 27.67
N TYR A 120 26.25 21.65 26.56
CA TYR A 120 25.72 23.01 26.48
C TYR A 120 24.23 23.02 26.14
N ARG A 121 23.46 23.80 26.89
CA ARG A 121 22.03 24.02 26.66
C ARG A 121 21.85 25.18 25.68
N ILE A 122 21.21 24.91 24.56
CA ILE A 122 20.98 25.88 23.48
C ILE A 122 19.49 26.00 23.25
N ARG A 123 18.95 27.21 23.37
CA ARG A 123 17.53 27.48 23.17
C ARG A 123 17.20 27.51 21.69
N LEU A 124 16.27 26.67 21.26
CA LEU A 124 15.79 26.55 19.88
C LEU A 124 14.26 26.48 19.89
N PRO A 125 13.56 27.63 19.92
CA PRO A 125 12.11 27.70 19.91
C PRO A 125 11.54 27.40 18.51
N LEU A 126 11.72 26.17 18.06
CA LEU A 126 11.23 25.71 16.78
C LEU A 126 9.70 25.57 16.79
N ASP A 127 9.06 26.13 15.78
CA ASP A 127 7.69 25.84 15.35
C ASP A 127 7.73 24.64 14.40
N VAL A 128 7.50 23.41 14.89
CA VAL A 128 7.51 22.18 14.07
C VAL A 128 6.34 21.31 14.48
N HIS A 129 5.61 20.78 13.50
CA HIS A 129 4.62 19.75 13.77
C HIS A 129 5.25 18.37 13.62
N ILE A 130 5.41 17.64 14.72
CA ILE A 130 5.98 16.29 14.70
C ILE A 130 4.88 15.25 14.55
N VAL A 131 5.01 14.41 13.53
CA VAL A 131 4.22 13.20 13.32
C VAL A 131 5.14 12.01 13.46
N ALA A 132 4.72 10.98 14.19
CA ALA A 132 5.53 9.79 14.37
C ALA A 132 4.71 8.52 14.15
N THR A 133 5.32 7.50 13.58
CA THR A 133 4.75 6.16 13.47
C THR A 133 5.46 5.19 14.42
N ALA A 134 4.73 4.18 14.87
CA ALA A 134 5.24 3.10 15.70
C ALA A 134 4.33 1.88 15.55
N ASN A 135 4.90 0.68 15.54
CA ASN A 135 4.10 -0.53 15.55
C ASN A 135 3.53 -0.80 16.95
N PRO A 136 2.28 -1.30 17.07
CA PRO A 136 1.64 -1.55 18.37
C PRO A 136 2.40 -2.52 19.28
N GLU A 137 3.19 -3.44 18.72
CA GLU A 137 3.96 -4.43 19.50
C GLU A 137 5.14 -3.79 20.25
N ASP A 138 5.70 -2.71 19.70
CA ASP A 138 6.84 -1.96 20.27
C ASP A 138 6.49 -1.16 21.54
N TYR A 139 5.21 -1.16 21.93
CA TYR A 139 4.73 -0.50 23.14
C TYR A 139 4.94 -1.32 24.42
N THR A 140 5.12 -2.66 24.34
CA THR A 140 4.81 -3.50 25.51
C THR A 140 5.97 -4.29 26.13
N ASN A 141 6.98 -4.78 25.40
CA ASN A 141 7.86 -5.81 26.00
C ASN A 141 9.37 -5.57 25.94
N ARG A 142 9.89 -4.44 25.41
CA ARG A 142 11.34 -4.12 25.47
C ARG A 142 11.71 -2.64 25.26
N GLY A 143 10.78 -1.72 25.49
CA GLY A 143 10.90 -0.34 25.02
C GLY A 143 10.74 -0.29 23.49
N ARG A 144 10.58 0.87 22.87
CA ARG A 144 11.39 2.05 23.16
C ARG A 144 10.62 3.29 22.69
N ILE A 145 9.50 3.63 23.32
CA ILE A 145 9.14 5.04 23.40
C ILE A 145 9.16 5.38 24.88
N ILE A 146 10.09 6.22 25.30
CA ILE A 146 10.16 6.65 26.69
C ILE A 146 8.85 7.34 27.08
N THR A 147 8.28 6.97 28.23
CA THR A 147 7.00 7.54 28.71
C THR A 147 6.96 9.08 28.66
N PRO A 148 8.03 9.81 29.06
CA PRO A 148 8.03 11.26 28.97
C PRO A 148 7.83 11.80 27.55
N LEU A 149 8.39 11.15 26.53
CA LEU A 149 8.22 11.55 25.13
C LEU A 149 6.81 11.21 24.63
N LYS A 150 6.31 10.03 24.97
CA LYS A 150 4.95 9.61 24.62
C LYS A 150 3.90 10.61 25.11
N ASP A 151 4.04 11.07 26.35
CA ASP A 151 3.10 12.01 26.97
C ASP A 151 3.11 13.42 26.34
N ARG A 152 4.05 13.71 25.43
CA ARG A 152 4.12 14.98 24.68
C ARG A 152 3.37 14.97 23.36
N TYR A 153 2.94 13.81 22.87
CA TYR A 153 2.10 13.75 21.68
C TYR A 153 0.66 14.13 22.04
N GLY A 154 0.13 15.17 21.39
CA GLY A 154 -1.21 15.68 21.66
C GLY A 154 -2.35 14.76 21.20
N ALA A 155 -2.07 13.81 20.32
CA ALA A 155 -3.02 12.81 19.84
C ALA A 155 -2.32 11.49 19.53
N GLN A 156 -3.01 10.38 19.80
CA GLN A 156 -2.62 9.05 19.35
C GLN A 156 -3.69 8.52 18.40
N ILE A 157 -3.31 8.28 17.15
CA ILE A 157 -4.22 7.76 16.12
C ILE A 157 -3.86 6.29 15.89
N ARG A 158 -4.83 5.39 16.11
CA ARG A 158 -4.67 3.98 15.75
C ARG A 158 -5.22 3.77 14.35
N THR A 159 -4.33 3.48 13.40
CA THR A 159 -4.70 3.13 12.03
C THR A 159 -5.19 1.69 11.94
N HIS A 160 -5.82 1.35 10.83
CA HIS A 160 -6.28 0.01 10.53
C HIS A 160 -6.27 -0.23 9.03
N TYR A 161 -6.21 -1.50 8.62
CA TYR A 161 -6.46 -1.89 7.24
C TYR A 161 -7.92 -1.59 6.83
N PRO A 162 -8.23 -1.44 5.53
CA PRO A 162 -9.59 -1.30 5.04
C PRO A 162 -10.53 -2.38 5.60
N LYS A 163 -11.75 -1.98 5.97
CA LYS A 163 -12.69 -2.88 6.65
C LYS A 163 -13.52 -3.68 5.66
N THR A 164 -13.75 -3.12 4.47
CA THR A 164 -14.54 -3.73 3.41
C THR A 164 -13.71 -3.97 2.16
N VAL A 165 -14.08 -4.98 1.38
CA VAL A 165 -13.47 -5.28 0.08
C VAL A 165 -13.62 -4.11 -0.89
N SER A 166 -14.73 -3.37 -0.82
CA SER A 166 -14.93 -2.18 -1.65
C SER A 166 -13.93 -1.08 -1.33
N GLU A 167 -13.72 -0.76 -0.05
CA GLU A 167 -12.71 0.23 0.37
C GLU A 167 -11.29 -0.20 -0.02
N GLU A 168 -10.96 -1.48 0.16
CA GLU A 168 -9.67 -2.06 -0.22
C GLU A 168 -9.42 -1.86 -1.73
N MET A 169 -10.40 -2.20 -2.57
CA MET A 169 -10.29 -2.06 -4.02
C MET A 169 -10.30 -0.61 -4.48
N ASP A 170 -11.07 0.28 -3.85
CA ASP A 170 -11.06 1.71 -4.19
C ASP A 170 -9.68 2.33 -3.99
N ILE A 171 -8.95 1.94 -2.94
CA ILE A 171 -7.58 2.39 -2.73
C ILE A 171 -6.65 1.69 -3.71
N ALA A 172 -6.76 0.36 -3.87
CA ALA A 172 -5.87 -0.39 -4.74
C ALA A 172 -5.91 0.09 -6.21
N ILE A 173 -7.10 0.41 -6.72
CA ILE A 173 -7.26 0.93 -8.09
C ILE A 173 -6.62 2.31 -8.24
N ARG A 174 -6.78 3.21 -7.26
CA ARG A 174 -6.19 4.56 -7.30
C ARG A 174 -4.67 4.55 -7.21
N GLU A 175 -4.12 3.65 -6.40
CA GLU A 175 -2.68 3.54 -6.17
C GLU A 175 -1.99 2.63 -7.21
N SER A 176 -2.75 1.89 -8.02
CA SER A 176 -2.18 1.03 -9.07
C SER A 176 -1.50 1.86 -10.16
N SER A 177 -0.30 1.43 -10.53
CA SER A 177 0.48 2.04 -11.60
C SER A 177 0.28 1.24 -12.89
N SER A 178 -0.74 1.60 -13.66
CA SER A 178 -0.95 1.04 -15.00
C SER A 178 -0.64 2.10 -16.08
N PRO A 179 0.21 1.80 -17.07
CA PRO A 179 0.35 2.64 -18.25
C PRO A 179 -1.01 2.93 -18.90
N SER A 180 -1.21 4.16 -19.37
CA SER A 180 -2.49 4.60 -19.97
C SER A 180 -3.00 3.65 -21.08
N GLU A 181 -2.09 3.09 -21.89
CA GLU A 181 -2.39 2.10 -22.95
C GLU A 181 -3.08 0.82 -22.44
N ILE A 182 -2.76 0.38 -21.22
CA ILE A 182 -3.40 -0.78 -20.59
C ILE A 182 -4.84 -0.47 -20.21
N GLY A 183 -5.08 0.74 -19.68
CA GLY A 183 -6.40 1.17 -19.21
C GLY A 183 -7.47 1.24 -20.32
N GLU A 184 -7.06 1.50 -21.56
CA GLU A 184 -7.97 1.51 -22.71
C GLU A 184 -8.23 0.11 -23.29
N SER A 185 -7.25 -0.81 -23.13
CA SER A 185 -7.25 -2.15 -23.74
C SER A 185 -7.81 -3.25 -22.84
N VAL A 186 -8.01 -2.97 -21.55
CA VAL A 186 -8.52 -3.92 -20.56
C VAL A 186 -9.78 -3.38 -19.90
N LYS A 187 -10.87 -4.16 -19.92
CA LYS A 187 -12.05 -3.94 -19.09
C LYS A 187 -12.03 -4.90 -17.92
N VAL A 188 -12.08 -4.39 -16.69
CA VAL A 188 -12.07 -5.24 -15.49
C VAL A 188 -13.47 -5.31 -14.88
N PRO A 189 -14.16 -6.47 -14.95
CA PRO A 189 -15.44 -6.66 -14.28
C PRO A 189 -15.33 -6.50 -12.77
N LYS A 190 -16.40 -6.01 -12.12
CA LYS A 190 -16.43 -5.77 -10.66
C LYS A 190 -16.15 -7.04 -9.86
N PHE A 191 -16.69 -8.19 -10.25
CA PHE A 191 -16.45 -9.45 -9.54
C PHE A 191 -14.96 -9.86 -9.54
N MET A 192 -14.19 -9.55 -10.60
CA MET A 192 -12.74 -9.82 -10.61
C MET A 192 -12.01 -8.92 -9.61
N GLN A 193 -12.44 -7.67 -9.46
CA GLN A 193 -11.91 -6.78 -8.41
C GLN A 193 -12.24 -7.32 -7.02
N ASP A 194 -13.48 -7.76 -6.82
CA ASP A 194 -13.94 -8.28 -5.55
C ASP A 194 -13.23 -9.59 -5.17
N ILE A 195 -12.90 -10.45 -6.14
CA ILE A 195 -12.04 -11.63 -5.92
C ILE A 195 -10.66 -11.19 -5.40
N VAL A 196 -10.00 -10.23 -6.06
CA VAL A 196 -8.68 -9.73 -5.62
C VAL A 196 -8.71 -9.15 -4.21
N GLY A 197 -9.71 -8.33 -3.89
CA GLY A 197 -9.86 -7.80 -2.53
C GLY A 197 -10.19 -8.90 -1.50
N ASN A 198 -11.01 -9.89 -1.88
CA ASN A 198 -11.31 -11.04 -1.01
C ASN A 198 -10.07 -11.87 -0.70
N ILE A 199 -9.12 -12.04 -1.64
CA ILE A 199 -7.84 -12.72 -1.38
C ILE A 199 -7.13 -12.09 -0.19
N THR A 200 -6.95 -10.76 -0.20
CA THR A 200 -6.29 -10.04 0.89
C THR A 200 -7.07 -10.11 2.20
N HIS A 201 -8.40 -9.99 2.15
CA HIS A 201 -9.24 -10.10 3.35
C HIS A 201 -9.20 -11.49 3.99
N LEU A 202 -9.15 -12.55 3.17
CA LEU A 202 -8.99 -13.92 3.64
C LEU A 202 -7.58 -14.16 4.19
N ALA A 203 -6.56 -13.60 3.56
CA ALA A 203 -5.18 -13.69 4.03
C ALA A 203 -5.01 -13.07 5.45
N ARG A 204 -5.63 -11.91 5.71
CA ARG A 204 -5.68 -11.26 7.05
C ARG A 204 -6.37 -12.07 8.15
N ARG A 205 -7.04 -13.17 7.80
CA ARG A 205 -7.76 -14.04 8.74
C ARG A 205 -7.24 -15.47 8.71
N ASN A 206 -6.23 -15.76 7.90
CA ASN A 206 -5.71 -17.10 7.73
C ASN A 206 -4.68 -17.40 8.85
N PRO A 207 -4.88 -18.45 9.66
CA PRO A 207 -3.97 -18.80 10.76
C PRO A 207 -2.57 -19.24 10.29
N GLU A 208 -2.40 -19.61 9.02
CA GLU A 208 -1.08 -19.99 8.48
C GLU A 208 -0.24 -18.77 8.04
N ILE A 209 -0.85 -17.57 8.02
CA ILE A 209 -0.18 -16.31 7.68
C ILE A 209 0.18 -15.58 8.97
N ASN A 210 1.40 -15.06 9.04
CA ASN A 210 1.92 -14.32 10.19
C ASN A 210 1.17 -13.00 10.36
N GLN A 211 0.28 -12.98 11.36
CA GLN A 211 -0.57 -11.83 11.64
C GLN A 211 0.18 -10.66 12.32
N ARG A 212 1.39 -10.91 12.86
CA ARG A 212 2.23 -9.85 13.45
C ARG A 212 2.84 -8.97 12.37
N SER A 213 3.37 -9.57 11.31
CA SER A 213 3.81 -8.85 10.11
C SER A 213 2.63 -8.16 9.40
N GLY A 214 1.45 -8.77 9.50
CA GLY A 214 0.21 -8.28 8.90
C GLY A 214 0.19 -8.40 7.37
N VAL A 215 -0.96 -8.08 6.77
CA VAL A 215 -1.14 -8.17 5.31
C VAL A 215 -1.48 -6.79 4.76
N SER A 216 -0.49 -6.18 4.11
CA SER A 216 -0.56 -4.84 3.55
C SER A 216 -1.49 -4.73 2.33
N LEU A 217 -2.05 -3.54 2.12
CA LEU A 217 -2.72 -3.17 0.87
C LEU A 217 -1.83 -3.35 -0.38
N ARG A 218 -0.49 -3.33 -0.21
CA ARG A 218 0.47 -3.60 -1.29
C ARG A 218 0.28 -4.98 -1.93
N LEU A 219 -0.25 -5.96 -1.20
CA LEU A 219 -0.65 -7.26 -1.76
C LEU A 219 -1.78 -7.07 -2.78
N THR A 220 -2.84 -6.36 -2.40
CA THR A 220 -3.99 -6.09 -3.26
C THR A 220 -3.59 -5.31 -4.50
N ILE A 221 -2.78 -4.25 -4.35
CA ILE A 221 -2.28 -3.44 -5.48
C ILE A 221 -1.52 -4.33 -6.47
N ALA A 222 -0.52 -5.08 -6.00
CA ALA A 222 0.30 -5.92 -6.86
C ALA A 222 -0.53 -7.02 -7.55
N ASN A 223 -1.46 -7.65 -6.82
CA ASN A 223 -2.32 -8.69 -7.39
C ASN A 223 -3.30 -8.11 -8.43
N TYR A 224 -3.84 -6.92 -8.19
CA TYR A 224 -4.67 -6.23 -9.16
C TYR A 224 -3.88 -5.89 -10.44
N GLU A 225 -2.68 -5.34 -10.29
CA GLU A 225 -1.78 -5.03 -11.42
C GLU A 225 -1.43 -6.27 -12.24
N VAL A 226 -1.07 -7.38 -11.59
CA VAL A 226 -0.77 -8.64 -12.28
C VAL A 226 -1.99 -9.16 -13.02
N MET A 227 -3.16 -9.18 -12.39
CA MET A 227 -4.41 -9.61 -13.02
C MET A 227 -4.72 -8.80 -14.29
N VAL A 228 -4.60 -7.47 -14.20
CA VAL A 228 -4.78 -6.57 -15.35
C VAL A 228 -3.73 -6.82 -16.42
N ALA A 229 -2.47 -7.01 -16.04
CA ALA A 229 -1.37 -7.29 -16.97
C ALA A 229 -1.54 -8.62 -17.71
N GLN A 230 -2.08 -9.66 -17.06
CA GLN A 230 -2.38 -10.94 -17.74
C GLN A 230 -3.47 -10.76 -18.80
N ALA A 231 -4.54 -10.04 -18.46
CA ALA A 231 -5.60 -9.72 -19.41
C ALA A 231 -5.04 -8.93 -20.60
N TYR A 232 -4.24 -7.88 -20.33
CA TYR A 232 -3.59 -7.09 -21.35
C TYR A 232 -2.69 -7.93 -22.26
N ARG A 233 -1.86 -8.81 -21.69
CA ARG A 233 -0.99 -9.71 -22.46
C ARG A 233 -1.80 -10.55 -23.45
N ARG A 234 -2.94 -11.09 -23.03
CA ARG A 234 -3.85 -11.86 -23.89
C ARG A 234 -4.47 -10.98 -24.98
N GLY A 235 -4.98 -9.79 -24.63
CA GLY A 235 -5.56 -8.85 -25.59
C GLY A 235 -4.56 -8.38 -26.64
N ALA A 236 -3.34 -8.02 -26.21
CA ALA A 236 -2.28 -7.52 -27.08
C ALA A 236 -1.82 -8.57 -28.11
N ARG A 237 -1.76 -9.85 -27.75
CA ARG A 237 -1.46 -10.94 -28.70
C ARG A 237 -2.51 -11.08 -29.80
N ASN A 238 -3.77 -10.81 -29.46
CA ASN A 238 -4.92 -10.99 -30.36
C ASN A 238 -5.33 -9.68 -31.06
N GLY A 239 -4.79 -8.54 -30.64
CA GLY A 239 -5.21 -7.22 -31.12
C GLY A 239 -6.64 -6.86 -30.69
N THR A 240 -7.11 -7.38 -29.54
CA THR A 240 -8.50 -7.22 -29.08
C THR A 240 -8.57 -6.62 -27.68
N LEU A 241 -9.72 -6.01 -27.39
CA LEU A 241 -10.10 -5.67 -26.02
C LEU A 241 -10.16 -6.94 -25.17
N SER A 242 -9.63 -6.88 -23.95
CA SER A 242 -9.55 -8.03 -23.05
C SER A 242 -10.17 -7.73 -21.69
N ALA A 243 -10.45 -8.78 -20.93
CA ALA A 243 -10.89 -8.71 -19.55
C ALA A 243 -10.21 -9.83 -18.75
N PRO A 244 -9.87 -9.62 -17.46
CA PRO A 244 -9.32 -10.68 -16.63
C PRO A 244 -10.28 -11.85 -16.48
N ARG A 245 -9.77 -13.08 -16.42
CA ARG A 245 -10.55 -14.32 -16.30
C ARG A 245 -10.09 -15.12 -15.07
N ILE A 246 -10.83 -16.15 -14.68
CA ILE A 246 -10.42 -17.05 -13.59
C ILE A 246 -9.08 -17.70 -13.90
N SER A 247 -8.85 -18.05 -15.16
CA SER A 247 -7.58 -18.59 -15.65
C SER A 247 -6.38 -17.66 -15.47
N ASP A 248 -6.59 -16.37 -15.15
CA ASP A 248 -5.51 -15.43 -14.85
C ASP A 248 -5.10 -15.44 -13.36
N LEU A 249 -5.94 -15.95 -12.46
CA LEU A 249 -5.70 -15.92 -11.00
C LEU A 249 -4.47 -16.72 -10.55
N PRO A 250 -4.08 -17.86 -11.16
CA PRO A 250 -2.85 -18.56 -10.78
C PRO A 250 -1.59 -17.69 -10.94
N TYR A 251 -1.61 -16.68 -11.81
CA TYR A 251 -0.47 -15.76 -11.98
C TYR A 251 -0.29 -14.79 -10.81
N LEU A 252 -1.23 -14.72 -9.87
CA LEU A 252 -1.11 -13.94 -8.64
C LEU A 252 -0.20 -14.62 -7.60
N LEU A 253 0.13 -15.91 -7.78
CA LEU A 253 0.92 -16.68 -6.82
C LEU A 253 2.28 -16.03 -6.49
N PRO A 254 3.14 -15.64 -7.48
CA PRO A 254 4.46 -15.11 -7.17
C PRO A 254 4.41 -13.78 -6.41
N THR A 255 3.47 -12.89 -6.77
CA THR A 255 3.28 -11.62 -6.05
C THR A 255 2.68 -11.81 -4.68
N THR A 256 1.81 -12.81 -4.52
CA THR A 256 1.19 -13.13 -3.23
C THR A 256 2.22 -13.70 -2.26
N ILE A 257 3.04 -14.66 -2.69
CA ILE A 257 4.14 -15.23 -1.88
C ILE A 257 5.10 -14.12 -1.43
N GLY A 258 5.58 -13.30 -2.35
CA GLY A 258 6.56 -12.25 -2.02
C GLY A 258 6.03 -11.09 -1.17
N LYS A 259 4.74 -11.09 -0.79
CA LYS A 259 4.09 -10.07 0.04
C LYS A 259 3.46 -10.62 1.31
N LEU A 260 3.57 -11.93 1.55
CA LEU A 260 3.07 -12.60 2.73
C LEU A 260 4.22 -13.21 3.52
N GLU A 261 4.07 -13.17 4.84
CA GLU A 261 4.92 -13.89 5.77
C GLU A 261 4.09 -15.05 6.34
N PHE A 262 4.64 -16.26 6.40
CA PHE A 262 3.94 -17.45 6.89
C PHE A 262 4.33 -17.77 8.34
N GLU A 263 3.43 -18.36 9.13
CA GLU A 263 3.70 -18.78 10.52
C GLU A 263 4.65 -19.99 10.60
N THR A 264 4.58 -20.88 9.61
CA THR A 264 5.49 -22.04 9.51
C THR A 264 6.25 -22.01 8.19
N VAL A 265 7.57 -22.15 8.28
CA VAL A 265 8.50 -22.13 7.14
C VAL A 265 8.65 -23.55 6.61
N GLU A 266 7.55 -24.09 6.08
CA GLU A 266 7.62 -25.27 5.21
C GLU A 266 7.32 -24.80 3.79
N ASP A 267 8.37 -24.62 3.00
CA ASP A 267 8.33 -24.05 1.64
C ASP A 267 7.28 -24.74 0.74
N ASP A 268 7.02 -26.03 0.97
CA ASP A 268 6.05 -26.83 0.19
C ASP A 268 4.58 -26.50 0.50
N ARG A 269 4.29 -25.75 1.58
CA ARG A 269 2.91 -25.44 2.00
C ARG A 269 2.37 -24.10 1.52
N GLU A 270 3.23 -23.16 1.12
CA GLU A 270 2.82 -21.80 0.74
C GLU A 270 1.84 -21.79 -0.45
N VAL A 271 2.19 -22.52 -1.52
CA VAL A 271 1.39 -22.58 -2.76
C VAL A 271 0.00 -23.19 -2.50
N PRO A 272 -0.14 -24.35 -1.82
CA PRO A 272 -1.45 -24.87 -1.43
C PRO A 272 -2.29 -23.90 -0.60
N ILE A 273 -1.68 -23.19 0.36
CA ILE A 273 -2.38 -22.22 1.21
C ILE A 273 -2.95 -21.08 0.37
N ILE A 274 -2.11 -20.47 -0.49
CA ILE A 274 -2.56 -19.35 -1.33
C ILE A 274 -3.62 -19.81 -2.34
N THR A 275 -3.43 -20.98 -2.95
CA THR A 275 -4.42 -21.56 -3.87
C THR A 275 -5.77 -21.73 -3.17
N SER A 276 -5.78 -22.26 -1.94
CA SER A 276 -7.00 -22.37 -1.14
C SER A 276 -7.63 -21.01 -0.81
N ILE A 277 -6.81 -19.97 -0.57
CA ILE A 277 -7.31 -18.60 -0.37
C ILE A 277 -7.97 -18.07 -1.65
N ILE A 278 -7.36 -18.28 -2.82
CA ILE A 278 -7.91 -17.86 -4.11
C ILE A 278 -9.24 -18.56 -4.37
N ASP A 279 -9.31 -19.89 -4.21
CA ASP A 279 -10.54 -20.66 -4.40
C ASP A 279 -11.65 -20.15 -3.47
N ARG A 280 -11.34 -19.89 -2.20
CA ARG A 280 -12.30 -19.30 -1.25
C ARG A 280 -12.72 -17.89 -1.64
N ALA A 281 -11.82 -17.08 -2.21
CA ALA A 281 -12.16 -15.74 -2.69
C ALA A 281 -13.14 -15.79 -3.86
N VAL A 282 -12.93 -16.73 -4.80
CA VAL A 282 -13.87 -16.98 -5.90
C VAL A 282 -15.20 -17.47 -5.37
N ALA A 283 -15.21 -18.48 -4.48
CA ALA A 283 -16.44 -19.02 -3.88
C ALA A 283 -17.23 -17.95 -3.10
N ASN A 284 -16.57 -17.11 -2.31
CA ASN A 284 -17.22 -16.02 -1.56
C ASN A 284 -17.84 -14.98 -2.49
N THR A 285 -17.16 -14.67 -3.60
CA THR A 285 -17.69 -13.72 -4.59
C THR A 285 -18.86 -14.34 -5.35
N TYR A 286 -18.78 -15.62 -5.71
CA TYR A 286 -19.83 -16.37 -6.39
C TYR A 286 -21.09 -16.52 -5.54
N ALA A 287 -20.94 -16.75 -4.23
CA ALA A 287 -22.05 -16.86 -3.29
C ALA A 287 -22.91 -15.57 -3.19
N GLY A 288 -22.39 -14.43 -3.67
CA GLY A 288 -23.16 -13.19 -3.79
C GLY A 288 -24.08 -13.13 -5.02
N LEU A 289 -23.95 -14.06 -5.97
CA LEU A 289 -24.82 -14.15 -7.13
C LEU A 289 -26.17 -14.76 -6.74
N SER A 290 -27.24 -14.30 -7.39
CA SER A 290 -28.55 -14.94 -7.28
C SER A 290 -28.56 -16.20 -8.14
N GLU A 291 -29.07 -17.33 -7.60
CA GLU A 291 -29.33 -18.50 -8.42
C GLU A 291 -30.40 -18.21 -9.46
N THR A 292 -30.18 -18.67 -10.69
CA THR A 292 -31.09 -18.48 -11.83
C THR A 292 -31.37 -19.80 -12.52
N ASP A 293 -32.52 -19.90 -13.16
CA ASP A 293 -32.87 -21.04 -14.02
C ASP A 293 -31.92 -21.20 -15.22
N VAL A 294 -31.22 -20.12 -15.58
CA VAL A 294 -30.20 -20.09 -16.63
C VAL A 294 -28.98 -20.93 -16.25
N PHE A 295 -28.55 -20.93 -14.99
CA PHE A 295 -27.44 -21.77 -14.55
C PHE A 295 -27.80 -23.26 -14.54
N GLU A 296 -29.04 -23.61 -14.23
CA GLU A 296 -29.53 -24.99 -14.37
C GLU A 296 -29.51 -25.44 -15.84
N LYS A 297 -29.91 -24.56 -16.78
CA LYS A 297 -29.80 -24.85 -18.22
C LYS A 297 -28.36 -25.02 -18.67
N LEU A 298 -27.43 -24.24 -18.12
CA LEU A 298 -25.99 -24.38 -18.39
C LEU A 298 -25.48 -25.75 -17.93
N ILE A 299 -25.85 -26.18 -16.72
CA ILE A 299 -25.46 -27.50 -16.17
C ILE A 299 -26.00 -28.63 -17.04
N ASN A 300 -27.26 -28.54 -17.48
CA ASN A 300 -27.86 -29.55 -18.35
C ASN A 300 -27.09 -29.77 -19.67
N VAL A 301 -26.40 -28.75 -20.20
CA VAL A 301 -25.54 -28.92 -21.38
C VAL A 301 -24.31 -29.77 -21.06
N PHE A 302 -23.75 -29.68 -19.84
CA PHE A 302 -22.65 -30.54 -19.41
C PHE A 302 -23.10 -31.97 -19.09
N ASP A 303 -24.38 -32.18 -18.78
CA ASP A 303 -24.94 -33.52 -18.59
C ASP A 303 -25.16 -34.28 -19.92
N GLU A 304 -25.05 -33.61 -21.07
CA GLU A 304 -25.00 -34.27 -22.38
C GLU A 304 -23.73 -35.15 -22.47
N GLU A 305 -23.87 -36.40 -22.94
CA GLU A 305 -22.78 -37.38 -22.95
C GLU A 305 -21.50 -36.83 -23.61
N GLY A 306 -20.44 -36.70 -22.80
CA GLY A 306 -19.09 -36.34 -23.26
C GLY A 306 -18.86 -34.84 -23.50
N TYR A 307 -19.77 -33.95 -23.07
CA TYR A 307 -19.53 -32.52 -23.21
C TYR A 307 -18.47 -32.01 -22.23
N THR A 308 -17.43 -31.37 -22.75
CA THR A 308 -16.41 -30.67 -21.96
C THR A 308 -16.16 -29.27 -22.51
N LEU A 309 -15.74 -28.36 -21.63
CA LEU A 309 -15.27 -27.04 -22.04
C LEU A 309 -13.87 -26.79 -21.47
N ASP A 310 -12.92 -26.60 -22.38
CA ASP A 310 -11.59 -26.14 -22.02
C ASP A 310 -11.57 -24.61 -21.88
N THR A 311 -10.90 -24.13 -20.84
CA THR A 311 -10.69 -22.72 -20.55
C THR A 311 -9.21 -22.48 -20.22
N GLY A 312 -8.73 -21.26 -20.50
CA GLY A 312 -7.34 -20.92 -20.27
C GLY A 312 -6.84 -19.79 -21.16
N GLU A 313 -5.57 -19.42 -20.99
CA GLU A 313 -4.93 -18.34 -21.75
C GLU A 313 -4.94 -18.57 -23.26
N ASN A 314 -4.79 -19.83 -23.70
CA ASN A 314 -4.66 -20.20 -25.10
C ASN A 314 -5.99 -20.63 -25.75
N ILE A 315 -7.11 -20.49 -25.05
CA ILE A 315 -8.43 -20.85 -25.58
C ILE A 315 -9.03 -19.66 -26.32
N GLU A 316 -9.43 -19.89 -27.56
CA GLU A 316 -10.06 -18.87 -28.41
C GLU A 316 -11.45 -18.49 -27.92
N ASP A 317 -11.78 -17.20 -28.03
CA ASP A 317 -13.08 -16.64 -27.63
C ASP A 317 -14.28 -17.34 -28.28
N ARG A 318 -14.12 -17.84 -29.52
CA ARG A 318 -15.18 -18.58 -30.22
C ARG A 318 -15.64 -19.83 -29.46
N ASN A 319 -14.75 -20.50 -28.75
CA ASN A 319 -15.07 -21.75 -28.02
C ASN A 319 -15.99 -21.44 -26.83
N TYR A 320 -15.73 -20.34 -26.13
CA TYR A 320 -16.60 -19.84 -25.07
C TYR A 320 -17.96 -19.41 -25.64
N LEU A 321 -17.97 -18.66 -26.74
CA LEU A 321 -19.21 -18.13 -27.34
C LEU A 321 -20.12 -19.24 -27.88
N GLN A 322 -19.56 -20.35 -28.38
CA GLN A 322 -20.35 -21.52 -28.77
C GLN A 322 -21.19 -22.08 -27.61
N LEU A 323 -20.64 -22.13 -26.39
CA LEU A 323 -21.41 -22.54 -25.22
C LEU A 323 -22.44 -21.48 -24.83
N VAL A 324 -22.06 -20.20 -24.86
CA VAL A 324 -22.98 -19.09 -24.56
C VAL A 324 -24.21 -19.12 -25.47
N ASP A 325 -24.02 -19.36 -26.77
CA ASP A 325 -25.11 -19.35 -27.76
C ASP A 325 -25.97 -20.62 -27.71
N LYS A 326 -25.45 -21.73 -27.15
CA LYS A 326 -26.22 -22.97 -26.92
C LYS A 326 -27.23 -22.84 -25.78
N VAL A 327 -26.96 -21.99 -24.78
CA VAL A 327 -27.79 -21.89 -23.57
C VAL A 327 -28.70 -20.65 -23.66
N PRO A 328 -30.02 -20.82 -23.82
CA PRO A 328 -30.93 -19.69 -23.94
C PRO A 328 -30.93 -18.80 -22.70
N GLY A 329 -30.69 -17.49 -22.90
CA GLY A 329 -30.66 -16.49 -21.82
C GLY A 329 -29.30 -16.33 -21.12
N LEU A 330 -28.30 -17.17 -21.44
CA LEU A 330 -27.00 -17.13 -20.76
C LEU A 330 -26.22 -15.87 -21.07
N ARG A 331 -26.25 -15.39 -22.32
CA ARG A 331 -25.55 -14.17 -22.72
C ARG A 331 -26.03 -12.95 -21.92
N GLU A 332 -27.35 -12.80 -21.76
CA GLU A 332 -27.93 -11.70 -20.99
C GLU A 332 -27.56 -11.79 -19.51
N GLU A 333 -27.55 -13.00 -18.94
CA GLU A 333 -27.20 -13.20 -17.54
C GLU A 333 -25.72 -12.90 -17.27
N LEU A 334 -24.82 -13.40 -18.12
CA LEU A 334 -23.38 -13.10 -18.03
C LEU A 334 -23.08 -11.61 -18.23
N ALA A 335 -23.83 -10.92 -19.10
CA ALA A 335 -23.71 -9.48 -19.28
C ALA A 335 -24.15 -8.70 -18.03
N LYS A 336 -25.18 -9.16 -17.31
CA LYS A 336 -25.56 -8.56 -16.01
C LYS A 336 -24.47 -8.76 -14.97
N ILE A 337 -23.94 -9.98 -14.84
CA ILE A 337 -22.88 -10.32 -13.87
C ILE A 337 -21.62 -9.48 -14.10
N SER A 338 -21.23 -9.32 -15.36
CA SER A 338 -20.06 -8.51 -15.73
C SER A 338 -20.33 -7.00 -15.77
N GLY A 339 -21.60 -6.57 -15.76
CA GLY A 339 -22.03 -5.18 -15.86
C GLY A 339 -21.94 -4.57 -17.26
N THR A 340 -21.67 -5.38 -18.29
CA THR A 340 -21.56 -4.93 -19.69
C THR A 340 -21.77 -6.09 -20.67
N ALA A 341 -22.16 -5.77 -21.91
CA ALA A 341 -22.32 -6.76 -22.99
C ALA A 341 -21.03 -6.98 -23.82
N GLU A 342 -19.91 -6.35 -23.44
CA GLU A 342 -18.62 -6.55 -24.09
C GLU A 342 -18.19 -8.02 -24.04
N ILE A 343 -17.81 -8.58 -25.19
CA ILE A 343 -17.53 -10.03 -25.35
C ILE A 343 -16.47 -10.51 -24.35
N ALA A 344 -15.39 -9.75 -24.17
CA ALA A 344 -14.32 -10.12 -23.25
C ALA A 344 -14.83 -10.26 -21.79
N CYS A 345 -15.72 -9.36 -21.37
CA CYS A 345 -16.33 -9.37 -20.04
C CYS A 345 -17.35 -10.50 -19.88
N VAL A 346 -18.12 -10.82 -20.93
CA VAL A 346 -19.03 -11.97 -20.94
C VAL A 346 -18.27 -13.28 -20.79
N ILE A 347 -17.13 -13.43 -21.50
CA ILE A 347 -16.26 -14.62 -21.37
C ILE A 347 -15.66 -14.72 -19.97
N SER A 348 -15.22 -13.59 -19.40
CA SER A 348 -14.75 -13.51 -18.02
C SER A 348 -15.82 -13.99 -17.03
N ALA A 349 -17.07 -13.54 -17.21
CA ALA A 349 -18.19 -13.97 -16.37
C ALA A 349 -18.51 -15.47 -16.55
N LEU A 350 -18.37 -16.01 -17.77
CA LEU A 350 -18.58 -17.44 -18.01
C LEU A 350 -17.58 -18.28 -17.20
N GLU A 351 -16.28 -17.97 -17.26
CA GLU A 351 -15.27 -18.67 -16.44
C GLU A 351 -15.58 -18.55 -14.94
N PHE A 352 -16.02 -17.38 -14.49
CA PHE A 352 -16.40 -17.16 -13.09
C PHE A 352 -17.57 -18.04 -12.65
N VAL A 353 -18.62 -18.15 -13.48
CA VAL A 353 -19.77 -19.00 -13.18
C VAL A 353 -19.37 -20.48 -13.18
N LEU A 354 -18.59 -20.93 -14.16
CA LEU A 354 -18.11 -22.31 -14.23
C LEU A 354 -17.26 -22.68 -13.02
N GLU A 355 -16.37 -21.78 -12.60
CA GLU A 355 -15.56 -21.99 -11.40
C GLU A 355 -16.41 -22.01 -10.13
N GLY A 356 -17.40 -21.12 -10.00
CA GLY A 356 -18.35 -21.13 -8.89
C GLY A 356 -19.17 -22.42 -8.81
N LEU A 357 -19.66 -22.91 -9.95
CA LEU A 357 -20.35 -24.20 -10.05
C LEU A 357 -19.43 -25.37 -9.67
N HIS A 358 -18.16 -25.32 -10.05
CA HIS A 358 -17.18 -26.32 -9.64
C HIS A 358 -16.95 -26.30 -8.12
N LEU A 359 -16.69 -25.13 -7.53
CA LEU A 359 -16.42 -24.97 -6.10
C LEU A 359 -17.63 -25.30 -5.23
N THR A 360 -18.85 -25.22 -5.78
CA THR A 360 -20.10 -25.66 -5.15
C THR A 360 -20.48 -27.11 -5.49
N LYS A 361 -19.57 -27.87 -6.13
CA LYS A 361 -19.73 -29.29 -6.49
C LYS A 361 -20.91 -29.56 -7.42
N ARG A 362 -21.20 -28.64 -8.33
CA ARG A 362 -22.18 -28.82 -9.42
C ARG A 362 -21.53 -29.23 -10.74
N LEU A 363 -20.23 -28.95 -10.91
CA LEU A 363 -19.41 -29.36 -12.05
C LEU A 363 -18.07 -29.94 -11.57
N ASN A 364 -17.46 -30.78 -12.39
CA ASN A 364 -16.08 -31.23 -12.20
C ASN A 364 -15.11 -30.32 -12.96
N LYS A 365 -13.87 -30.22 -12.47
CA LYS A 365 -12.77 -29.50 -13.11
C LYS A 365 -11.51 -30.33 -13.06
N ILE A 366 -10.89 -30.53 -14.22
CA ILE A 366 -9.57 -31.15 -14.34
C ILE A 366 -8.61 -30.08 -14.81
N GLN A 367 -7.50 -29.91 -14.09
CA GLN A 367 -6.44 -28.99 -14.48
C GLN A 367 -5.28 -29.78 -15.09
N LYS A 368 -4.86 -29.41 -16.30
CA LYS A 368 -3.72 -30.02 -17.00
C LYS A 368 -2.96 -28.97 -17.81
N ASP A 369 -1.65 -28.90 -17.64
CA ASP A 369 -0.74 -28.03 -18.40
C ASP A 369 -1.19 -26.54 -18.46
N GLY A 370 -1.76 -26.02 -17.36
CA GLY A 370 -2.24 -24.64 -17.27
C GLY A 370 -3.60 -24.36 -17.94
N GLN A 371 -4.32 -25.41 -18.35
CA GLN A 371 -5.69 -25.34 -18.85
C GLN A 371 -6.64 -26.01 -17.85
N ASN A 372 -7.86 -25.47 -17.76
CA ASN A 372 -8.94 -26.08 -16.97
C ASN A 372 -9.96 -26.66 -17.93
N SER A 373 -10.34 -27.93 -17.73
CA SER A 373 -11.42 -28.58 -18.45
C SER A 373 -12.58 -28.83 -17.50
N TYR A 374 -13.74 -28.27 -17.81
CA TYR A 374 -14.98 -28.47 -17.05
C TYR A 374 -15.84 -29.56 -17.69
N SER A 375 -16.41 -30.42 -16.86
CA SER A 375 -17.32 -31.49 -17.24
C SER A 375 -18.43 -31.66 -16.21
N ASN A 376 -19.40 -32.53 -16.49
CA ASN A 376 -20.27 -33.06 -15.46
C ASN A 376 -19.49 -33.81 -14.36
N LEU A 377 -20.18 -34.07 -13.24
CA LEU A 377 -19.66 -34.70 -12.03
C LEU A 377 -19.28 -36.17 -12.21
#